data_AF-A0A6F9F3H5-F1
#
_entry.id   AF-A0A6F9F3H5-F1
#
_cell.length_a   1.000
_cell.length_b   1.000
_cell.length_c   1.000
_cell.angle_alpha   90.00
_cell.angle_beta   90.00
_cell.angle_gamma   90.00
#
_symmetry.space_group_name_H-M   'P 1'
#
loop_
_entity.id
_entity.type
_entity.pdbx_description
1 polymer ?
#
loop_
_entity_poly.entity_id
_entity_poly.type
_entity_poly.pdbx_seq_one_letter_code
_entity_poly.pdbx_strand_id
1 'polypeptide(L)' 'MRQLTLFLHSSLDGYAEGPNGAMDIGFVAYNEELEQFANKVLSTADTILWGRQTYEMMYGY' A
#
# COMPACT_ATOMS: atom_id res chain seq x y z
N MET A 1 1.16 -19.38 -15.09
CA MET A 1 1.12 -17.94 -15.41
C MET A 1 1.20 -17.15 -14.11
N ARG A 2 1.93 -16.03 -14.07
CA ARG A 2 2.04 -15.20 -12.86
C ARG A 2 0.83 -14.27 -12.76
N GLN A 3 0.29 -14.08 -11.56
CA GLN A 3 -0.83 -13.17 -11.32
C GLN A 3 -0.28 -11.77 -11.00
N LEU A 4 -0.88 -10.74 -11.59
CA LEU A 4 -0.68 -9.35 -11.14
C LEU A 4 -1.73 -9.03 -10.08
N THR A 5 -1.29 -8.71 -8.87
CA THR A 5 -2.14 -8.36 -7.73
C THR A 5 -1.99 -6.88 -7.42
N LEU A 6 -3.12 -6.18 -7.29
CA LEU A 6 -3.18 -4.80 -6.80
C LEU A 6 -3.58 -4.81 -5.32
N PHE A 7 -2.75 -4.23 -4.46
CA PHE A 7 -2.98 -4.17 -3.02
C PHE A 7 -2.71 -2.74 -2.53
N LEU A 8 -3.76 -2.00 -2.17
CA LEU A 8 -3.68 -0.58 -1.79
C LEU A 8 -4.80 -0.19 -0.82
N HIS A 9 -4.59 0.90 -0.09
CA HIS A 9 -5.64 1.61 0.63
C HIS A 9 -6.15 2.78 -0.23
N SER A 10 -7.45 3.04 -0.17
CA SER A 10 -8.09 4.19 -0.82
C SER A 10 -9.22 4.73 0.03
N SER A 11 -9.50 6.02 -0.10
CA SER A 11 -10.69 6.64 0.43
C SER A 11 -11.95 6.13 -0.27
N LEU A 12 -13.12 6.34 0.33
CA LEU A 12 -14.41 5.92 -0.24
C LEU A 12 -14.69 6.57 -1.61
N ASP A 13 -14.17 7.78 -1.83
CA ASP A 13 -14.26 8.55 -3.07
C ASP A 13 -13.08 8.33 -4.04
N GLY A 14 -12.19 7.37 -3.75
CA GLY A 14 -11.24 6.81 -4.73
C GLY A 14 -9.85 7.45 -4.75
N TYR A 15 -9.43 8.13 -3.69
CA TYR A 15 -8.10 8.73 -3.56
C TYR A 15 -7.15 7.84 -2.73
N ALA A 16 -5.90 7.74 -3.16
CA ALA A 16 -4.85 7.01 -2.43
C ALA A 16 -4.11 7.88 -1.40
N GLU A 17 -4.19 9.20 -1.55
CA GLU A 17 -3.52 10.20 -0.70
C GLU A 17 -4.48 11.37 -0.47
N GLY A 18 -4.36 12.01 0.69
CA GLY A 18 -5.11 13.21 1.04
C GLY A 18 -4.55 14.49 0.41
N PRO A 19 -5.17 15.65 0.67
CA PRO A 19 -4.86 16.91 0.02
C PRO A 19 -3.51 17.54 0.43
N ASN A 20 -2.85 17.04 1.48
CA ASN A 20 -1.61 17.63 2.01
C ASN A 20 -0.33 17.15 1.31
N GLY A 21 -0.45 16.39 0.22
CA GLY A 21 0.66 15.94 -0.62
C GLY A 21 1.03 14.47 -0.41
N ALA A 22 2.22 14.10 -0.89
CA ALA A 22 2.69 12.72 -0.83
C ALA A 22 2.67 12.20 0.61
N MET A 23 2.19 10.96 0.80
CA MET A 23 2.06 10.34 2.12
C MET A 23 1.06 10.99 3.08
N ASP A 24 0.12 11.80 2.58
CA ASP A 24 -1.07 12.17 3.36
C ASP A 24 -2.02 10.95 3.49
N ILE A 25 -1.55 9.92 4.19
CA ILE A 25 -2.22 8.63 4.39
C ILE A 25 -2.69 8.45 5.83
N GLY A 26 -2.72 9.52 6.63
CA GLY A 26 -3.14 9.47 8.04
C GLY A 26 -4.60 9.02 8.23
N PHE A 27 -5.39 9.04 7.17
CA PHE A 27 -6.75 8.50 7.14
C PHE A 27 -6.79 6.97 7.06
N VAL A 28 -5.68 6.30 6.71
CA VAL A 28 -5.59 4.84 6.62
C VAL A 28 -5.58 4.27 8.03
N ALA A 29 -6.63 3.56 8.40
CA ALA A 29 -6.63 2.73 9.59
C ALA A 29 -5.86 1.45 9.31
N TYR A 30 -4.88 1.12 10.18
CA TYR A 30 -4.13 -0.11 10.11
C TYR A 30 -4.08 -0.75 11.50
N ASN A 31 -4.76 -1.89 11.64
CA ASN A 31 -4.83 -2.67 12.87
C ASN A 31 -4.25 -4.08 12.64
N GLU A 32 -4.19 -4.88 13.70
CA GLU A 32 -3.63 -6.23 13.65
C GLU A 32 -4.34 -7.16 12.65
N GLU A 33 -5.66 -7.03 12.49
CA GLU A 33 -6.42 -7.82 11.52
C GLU A 33 -6.00 -7.49 10.08
N LEU A 34 -5.87 -6.20 9.75
CA LEU A 34 -5.41 -5.75 8.43
C LEU A 34 -3.95 -6.14 8.19
N GLU A 35 -3.12 -6.12 9.23
CA GLU A 35 -1.74 -6.62 9.15
C GLU A 35 -1.68 -8.10 8.79
N GLN A 36 -2.47 -8.94 9.47
CA GLN A 36 -2.55 -10.37 9.17
C GLN A 36 -3.04 -10.63 7.74
N PHE A 37 -4.01 -9.84 7.27
CA PHE A 37 -4.47 -9.90 5.88
C PHE A 37 -3.38 -9.50 4.88
N ALA A 38 -2.68 -8.39 5.13
CA ALA A 38 -1.58 -7.91 4.30
C ALA A 38 -0.44 -8.96 4.23
N ASN A 39 -0.05 -9.53 5.37
CA ASN A 39 0.95 -10.60 5.44
C ASN A 39 0.56 -11.82 4.61
N LYS A 40 -0.71 -12.23 4.68
CA LYS A 40 -1.23 -13.34 3.85
C LYS A 40 -1.13 -13.01 2.36
N VAL A 41 -1.51 -11.81 1.94
CA VAL A 41 -1.42 -11.40 0.53
C VAL A 41 0.05 -11.34 0.08
N LEU A 42 0.92 -10.68 0.85
CA LEU A 42 2.33 -10.54 0.53
C LEU A 42 3.06 -11.89 0.46
N SER A 43 2.67 -12.88 1.26
CA SER A 43 3.24 -14.23 1.19
C SER A 43 3.05 -14.95 -0.16
N THR A 44 2.14 -14.45 -1.00
CA THR A 44 1.89 -14.99 -2.35
C THR A 44 2.70 -14.31 -3.45
N ALA A 45 3.44 -13.25 -3.12
CA ALA A 45 4.24 -12.46 -4.06
C ALA A 45 5.74 -12.64 -3.78
N ASP A 46 6.53 -12.73 -4.84
CA ASP A 46 8.00 -12.76 -4.77
C ASP A 46 8.64 -11.51 -5.40
N THR A 47 7.83 -10.60 -5.94
CA THR A 47 8.28 -9.35 -6.57
C THR A 47 7.28 -8.24 -6.24
N ILE A 48 7.80 -7.09 -5.83
CA ILE A 48 7.01 -5.87 -5.56
C ILE A 48 7.30 -4.85 -6.66
N LEU A 49 6.25 -4.16 -7.13
CA LEU A 49 6.36 -3.08 -8.10
C LEU A 49 5.91 -1.76 -7.44
N TRP A 50 6.80 -0.78 -7.42
CA TRP A 50 6.51 0.56 -6.91
C TRP A 50 6.90 1.63 -7.92
N GLY A 51 6.13 2.73 -7.92
CA GLY A 51 6.57 3.96 -8.57
C GLY A 51 7.70 4.63 -7.78
N ARG A 52 8.42 5.55 -8.43
CA ARG A 52 9.60 6.22 -7.84
C ARG A 52 9.32 6.84 -6.46
N GLN A 53 8.22 7.58 -6.32
CA GLN A 53 7.87 8.25 -5.05
C GLN A 53 7.63 7.25 -3.92
N THR A 54 6.88 6.16 -4.18
CA THR A 54 6.63 5.10 -3.19
C THR A 54 7.92 4.36 -2.82
N TYR A 55 8.80 4.10 -3.80
CA TYR A 55 10.09 3.48 -3.55
C TYR A 55 11.00 4.35 -2.68
N GLU A 56 11.18 5.63 -3.04
CA GLU A 56 12.01 6.57 -2.27
C GLU A 56 11.53 6.69 -0.83
N MET A 57 10.21 6.66 -0.62
CA MET A 57 9.60 6.68 0.70
C MET A 57 9.88 5.39 1.49
N MET A 58 9.63 4.21 0.91
CA MET A 58 9.89 2.92 1.58
C MET A 58 11.36 2.65 1.81
N TYR A 59 12.24 3.25 1.01
CA TYR A 59 13.69 3.19 1.23
C TYR A 59 14.14 4.02 2.43
N GLY A 60 13.42 5.09 2.76
CA GLY A 60 13.72 5.96 3.90
C GLY A 60 13.12 5.51 5.24
N TYR A 61 12.22 4.52 5.22
CA TYR A 61 11.61 3.91 6.40
C TYR A 61 12.52 2.82 6.98
#